data_AF-A0AA88W0Q2-F1
#
_entry.id   AF-A0AA88W0Q2-F1
#
_cell.length_a   1.000
_cell.length_b   1.000
_cell.length_c   1.000
_cell.angle_alpha   90.00
_cell.angle_beta   90.00
_cell.angle_gamma   90.00
#
_symmetry.space_group_name_H-M   'P 1'
#
loop_
_entity.id
_entity.type
_entity.pdbx_description
1 polymer ?
#
loop_
_entity_poly.entity_id
_entity_poly.type
_entity_poly.pdbx_seq_one_letter_code
_entity_poly.pdbx_strand_id
1 'polypeptide(L)'
;FTNFYIFARLFLWLKYVVLAPWVVHSMYSYMTKDERERDLSNFLIFPFLLTRMLHNQIWISLSRYVTAKGKHRIVDKSIEFEQIDRERDWLVIRDDQILFNGTLFYLGNLTLKGGSHLPFWRTDGVIITILLHTGVVEFLYYWLHRALHHHFLYSRYHSHHHSSIVTVPITSVIHPFAEHIAYFTLFAIPLMTAVLTGTGSVVSFAGYISYIDFMNNMGHCNFELVPKRMFSIFPPLKYLMYTPS
;
A
#
# COMPACT_ATOMS: atom_id res chain seq x y z
N PHE A 1 -8.75 -3.50 34.38
CA PHE A 1 -7.73 -3.24 33.34
C PHE A 1 -7.42 -4.46 32.47
N THR A 2 -7.21 -5.65 33.02
CA THR A 2 -6.84 -6.86 32.25
C THR A 2 -7.94 -7.37 31.30
N ASN A 3 -9.21 -7.36 31.73
CA ASN A 3 -10.33 -7.80 30.88
C ASN A 3 -10.58 -6.87 29.69
N PHE A 4 -10.43 -5.56 29.84
CA PHE A 4 -10.60 -4.61 28.73
C PHE A 4 -9.51 -4.77 27.67
N TYR A 5 -8.27 -5.07 28.09
CA TYR A 5 -7.14 -5.33 27.19
C TYR A 5 -7.31 -6.64 26.42
N ILE A 6 -7.84 -7.69 27.07
CA ILE A 6 -8.15 -8.97 26.43
C ILE A 6 -9.31 -8.80 25.43
N PHE A 7 -10.38 -8.10 25.80
CA PHE A 7 -11.50 -7.81 24.89
C PHE A 7 -11.07 -6.97 23.69
N ALA A 8 -10.26 -5.92 23.90
CA ALA A 8 -9.71 -5.10 22.82
C ALA A 8 -8.80 -5.91 21.88
N ARG A 9 -7.97 -6.81 22.42
CA ARG A 9 -7.17 -7.76 21.62
C ARG A 9 -8.05 -8.76 20.87
N LEU A 10 -9.11 -9.27 21.47
CA LEU A 10 -10.03 -10.18 20.79
C LEU A 10 -10.70 -9.49 19.60
N PHE A 11 -11.13 -8.23 19.77
CA PHE A 11 -11.69 -7.41 18.71
C PHE A 11 -10.69 -7.15 17.56
N LEU A 12 -9.41 -6.97 17.91
CA LEU A 12 -8.31 -6.86 16.94
C LEU A 12 -8.08 -8.12 16.10
N TRP A 13 -8.44 -9.31 16.60
CA TRP A 13 -8.40 -10.56 15.82
C TRP A 13 -9.68 -10.80 15.02
N LEU A 14 -10.84 -10.40 15.56
CA LEU A 14 -12.13 -10.60 14.90
C LEU A 14 -12.26 -9.87 13.55
N LYS A 15 -11.58 -8.74 13.37
CA LYS A 15 -11.64 -8.01 12.09
C LYS A 15 -11.13 -8.81 10.88
N TYR A 16 -10.21 -9.76 11.08
CA TYR A 16 -9.74 -10.63 9.99
C TYR A 16 -10.82 -11.62 9.52
N VAL A 17 -11.82 -11.91 10.37
CA VAL A 17 -12.96 -12.78 10.03
C VAL A 17 -13.83 -12.16 8.94
N VAL A 18 -13.77 -10.84 8.74
CA VAL A 18 -14.51 -10.15 7.67
C VAL A 18 -14.17 -10.71 6.28
N LEU A 19 -12.92 -11.13 6.06
CA LEU A 19 -12.52 -11.76 4.79
C LEU A 19 -12.81 -13.26 4.75
N ALA A 20 -13.09 -13.92 5.88
CA ALA A 20 -13.19 -15.37 5.94
C ALA A 20 -14.22 -15.97 4.97
N PRO A 21 -15.44 -15.43 4.80
CA PRO A 21 -16.40 -15.97 3.82
C PRO A 21 -15.87 -15.96 2.39
N TRP A 22 -15.18 -14.87 2.02
CA TRP A 22 -14.61 -14.69 0.70
C TRP A 22 -13.41 -15.61 0.45
N VAL A 23 -12.54 -15.75 1.44
CA VAL A 23 -11.39 -16.66 1.40
C VAL A 23 -11.87 -18.10 1.27
N VAL A 24 -12.79 -18.54 2.13
CA VAL A 24 -13.36 -19.90 2.10
C VAL A 24 -14.03 -20.17 0.75
N HIS A 25 -14.85 -19.23 0.26
CA HIS A 25 -15.49 -19.36 -1.05
C HIS A 25 -14.45 -19.45 -2.18
N SER A 26 -13.43 -18.59 -2.19
CA SER A 26 -12.39 -18.59 -3.21
C SER A 26 -11.60 -19.90 -3.26
N MET A 27 -11.21 -20.42 -2.09
CA MET A 27 -10.49 -21.68 -1.96
C MET A 27 -11.37 -22.85 -2.38
N TYR A 28 -12.59 -22.93 -1.86
CA TYR A 28 -13.53 -23.98 -2.20
C TYR A 28 -13.80 -24.00 -3.70
N SER A 29 -14.17 -22.86 -4.29
CA SER A 29 -14.46 -22.73 -5.71
C SER A 29 -13.27 -23.11 -6.58
N TYR A 30 -12.04 -22.81 -6.17
CA TYR A 30 -10.85 -23.17 -6.93
C TYR A 30 -10.54 -24.68 -6.84
N MET A 31 -10.79 -25.30 -5.67
CA MET A 31 -10.51 -26.72 -5.44
C MET A 31 -11.57 -27.66 -6.02
N THR A 32 -12.83 -27.24 -6.06
CA THR A 32 -13.96 -28.13 -6.43
C THR A 32 -14.47 -27.95 -7.85
N LYS A 33 -14.28 -26.78 -8.48
CA LYS A 33 -14.70 -26.58 -9.86
C LYS A 33 -13.74 -27.20 -10.86
N ASP A 34 -14.30 -27.50 -12.03
CA ASP A 34 -13.55 -27.95 -13.21
C ASP A 34 -12.52 -26.90 -13.64
N GLU A 35 -11.42 -27.35 -14.25
CA GLU A 35 -10.28 -26.49 -14.61
C GLU A 35 -10.67 -25.27 -15.44
N ARG A 36 -11.68 -25.41 -16.31
CA ARG A 36 -12.16 -24.32 -17.18
C ARG A 36 -12.93 -23.23 -16.45
N GLU A 37 -13.46 -23.53 -15.26
CA GLU A 37 -14.26 -22.60 -14.45
C GLU A 37 -13.46 -21.98 -13.31
N ARG A 38 -12.28 -22.50 -13.02
CA ARG A 38 -11.41 -22.01 -11.94
C ARG A 38 -10.96 -20.58 -12.22
N ASP A 39 -11.13 -19.73 -11.22
CA ASP A 39 -10.61 -18.37 -11.24
C ASP A 39 -9.34 -18.30 -10.38
N LEU A 40 -8.17 -18.41 -11.03
CA LEU A 40 -6.88 -18.24 -10.37
C LEU A 40 -6.72 -16.84 -9.78
N SER A 41 -7.26 -15.81 -10.44
CA SER A 41 -7.16 -14.43 -9.97
C SER A 41 -7.90 -14.22 -8.65
N ASN A 42 -9.09 -14.82 -8.50
CA ASN A 42 -9.85 -14.81 -7.25
C ASN A 42 -9.12 -15.58 -6.13
N PHE A 43 -8.59 -16.77 -6.43
CA PHE A 43 -7.86 -17.59 -5.47
C PHE A 43 -6.61 -16.88 -4.92
N LEU A 44 -5.88 -16.16 -5.78
CA LEU A 44 -4.64 -15.49 -5.41
C LEU A 44 -4.83 -14.19 -4.62
N ILE A 45 -6.05 -13.66 -4.47
CA ILE A 45 -6.33 -12.45 -3.67
C ILE A 45 -5.81 -12.62 -2.24
N PHE A 46 -6.16 -13.71 -1.57
CA PHE A 46 -5.76 -13.92 -0.16
C PHE A 46 -4.25 -14.10 0.02
N PRO A 47 -3.56 -15.00 -0.72
CA PRO A 47 -2.10 -15.07 -0.70
C PRO A 47 -1.45 -13.70 -0.95
N PHE A 48 -1.97 -12.93 -1.91
CA PHE A 48 -1.45 -11.60 -2.21
C PHE A 48 -1.58 -10.64 -1.02
N LEU A 49 -2.72 -10.60 -0.32
CA LEU A 49 -2.88 -9.78 0.88
C LEU A 49 -1.87 -10.16 1.99
N LEU A 50 -1.59 -11.45 2.16
CA LEU A 50 -0.58 -11.92 3.11
C LEU A 50 0.83 -11.43 2.72
N THR A 51 1.17 -11.46 1.44
CA THR A 51 2.46 -10.92 0.97
C THR A 51 2.59 -9.43 1.26
N ARG A 52 1.51 -8.65 1.13
CA ARG A 52 1.50 -7.22 1.47
C ARG A 52 1.72 -7.00 2.96
N MET A 53 1.06 -7.77 3.83
CA MET A 53 1.26 -7.70 5.29
C MET A 53 2.72 -7.99 5.65
N LEU A 54 3.28 -9.08 5.12
CA LEU A 54 4.65 -9.48 5.37
C LEU A 54 5.65 -8.43 4.86
N HIS A 55 5.46 -7.95 3.64
CA HIS A 55 6.31 -6.92 3.02
C HIS A 55 6.37 -5.65 3.89
N ASN A 56 5.21 -5.11 4.29
CA ASN A 56 5.15 -3.94 5.16
C ASN A 56 5.82 -4.19 6.52
N GLN A 57 5.61 -5.37 7.11
CA GLN A 57 6.20 -5.71 8.40
C GLN A 57 7.73 -5.82 8.32
N ILE A 58 8.28 -6.36 7.23
CA ILE A 58 9.73 -6.41 6.98
C ILE A 58 10.30 -4.99 6.92
N TRP A 59 9.67 -4.09 6.15
CA TRP A 59 10.11 -2.70 6.04
C TRP A 59 10.10 -1.96 7.37
N ILE A 60 9.01 -2.09 8.14
CA ILE A 60 8.92 -1.46 9.48
C ILE A 60 10.04 -1.98 10.39
N SER A 61 10.29 -3.30 10.37
CA SER A 61 11.33 -3.92 11.19
C SER A 61 12.72 -3.43 10.80
N LEU A 62 12.99 -3.36 9.49
CA LEU A 62 14.26 -2.87 8.95
C LEU A 62 14.49 -1.39 9.29
N SER A 63 13.50 -0.53 9.04
CA SER A 63 13.57 0.90 9.35
C SER A 63 13.82 1.16 10.83
N ARG A 64 13.11 0.46 11.73
CA ARG A 64 13.31 0.58 13.18
C ARG A 64 14.69 0.07 13.60
N TYR A 65 15.16 -1.04 13.04
CA TYR A 65 16.49 -1.58 13.32
C TYR A 65 17.60 -0.58 12.93
N VAL A 66 17.52 -0.01 11.72
CA VAL A 66 18.50 0.97 11.24
C VAL A 66 18.40 2.28 12.02
N THR A 67 17.20 2.72 12.37
CA THR A 67 17.00 3.92 13.21
C THR A 67 17.53 3.71 14.64
N ALA A 68 17.54 2.48 15.17
CA ALA A 68 18.10 2.20 16.49
C ALA A 68 19.64 2.07 16.47
N LYS A 69 20.21 1.37 15.47
CA LYS A 69 21.64 0.96 15.45
C LYS A 69 22.50 1.60 14.36
N GLY A 70 21.89 2.09 13.29
CA GLY A 70 22.57 2.47 12.06
C GLY A 70 23.22 3.85 12.11
N LYS A 71 24.31 4.01 11.36
CA LYS A 71 24.99 5.30 11.09
C LYS A 71 24.46 6.01 9.84
N HIS A 72 23.61 5.35 9.05
CA HIS A 72 23.08 5.82 7.77
C HIS A 72 21.63 6.28 7.90
N ARG A 73 21.37 7.18 8.85
CA ARG A 73 20.04 7.79 9.07
C ARG A 73 19.95 9.07 8.27
N ILE A 74 18.76 9.37 7.76
CA ILE A 74 18.49 10.65 7.10
C ILE A 74 18.26 11.72 8.15
N VAL A 75 17.37 11.45 9.11
CA VAL A 75 17.16 12.27 10.30
C VAL A 75 17.91 11.64 11.47
N ASP A 76 18.91 12.36 12.00
CA ASP A 76 19.70 11.92 13.15
C ASP A 76 18.97 12.22 14.48
N LYS A 77 17.83 11.56 14.69
CA LYS A 77 17.02 11.63 15.90
C LYS A 77 16.47 10.25 16.27
N SER A 78 16.20 10.04 17.55
CA SER A 78 15.38 8.91 18.01
C SER A 78 13.91 9.12 17.69
N ILE A 79 13.15 8.03 17.61
CA ILE A 79 11.68 8.09 17.52
C ILE A 79 11.15 8.41 18.91
N GLU A 80 10.46 9.54 19.05
CA GLU A 80 9.85 9.97 20.30
C GLU A 80 8.66 9.07 20.68
N PHE A 81 8.44 8.85 21.98
CA PHE A 81 7.32 8.02 22.46
C PHE A 81 5.96 8.53 21.99
N GLU A 82 5.79 9.85 21.93
CA GLU A 82 4.56 10.48 21.44
C GLU A 82 4.30 10.16 19.96
N GLN A 83 5.36 10.08 19.14
CA GLN A 83 5.22 9.63 17.76
C GLN A 83 4.85 8.14 17.74
N ILE A 84 5.52 7.30 18.53
CA ILE A 84 5.18 5.87 18.61
C ILE A 84 3.71 5.66 18.96
N ASP A 85 3.19 6.40 19.93
CA ASP A 85 1.79 6.28 20.36
C ASP A 85 0.83 6.71 19.25
N ARG A 86 1.12 7.82 18.55
CA ARG A 86 0.34 8.22 17.36
C ARG A 86 0.34 7.10 16.33
N GLU A 87 1.51 6.62 15.93
CA GLU A 87 1.69 5.65 14.85
C GLU A 87 1.23 4.22 15.20
N ARG A 88 1.18 3.87 16.49
CA ARG A 88 0.74 2.53 16.95
C ARG A 88 -0.73 2.28 16.61
N ASP A 89 -1.58 3.28 16.80
CA ASP A 89 -3.00 3.15 16.44
C ASP A 89 -3.16 3.05 14.91
N TRP A 90 -2.25 3.66 14.14
CA TRP A 90 -2.19 3.48 12.69
C TRP A 90 -1.70 2.12 12.24
N LEU A 91 -0.99 1.36 13.07
CA LEU A 91 -0.67 -0.04 12.77
C LEU A 91 -1.95 -0.89 12.67
N VAL A 92 -2.95 -0.58 13.52
CA VAL A 92 -4.29 -1.18 13.43
C VAL A 92 -4.98 -0.74 12.13
N ILE A 93 -4.90 0.54 11.79
CA ILE A 93 -5.52 1.11 10.58
C ILE A 93 -4.86 0.61 9.29
N ARG A 94 -3.55 0.32 9.30
CA ARG A 94 -2.85 -0.34 8.18
C ARG A 94 -3.48 -1.70 7.89
N ASP A 95 -3.71 -2.50 8.92
CA ASP A 95 -4.37 -3.78 8.75
C ASP A 95 -5.78 -3.58 8.19
N ASP A 96 -6.50 -2.55 8.65
CA ASP A 96 -7.83 -2.19 8.13
C ASP A 96 -7.78 -1.76 6.66
N GLN A 97 -6.72 -1.08 6.21
CA GLN A 97 -6.50 -0.72 4.81
C GLN A 97 -6.22 -1.95 3.94
N ILE A 98 -5.43 -2.92 4.43
CA ILE A 98 -5.20 -4.19 3.72
C ILE A 98 -6.51 -4.99 3.62
N LEU A 99 -7.28 -5.04 4.71
CA LEU A 99 -8.60 -5.69 4.73
C LEU A 99 -9.57 -5.00 3.77
N PHE A 100 -9.64 -3.67 3.78
CA PHE A 100 -10.48 -2.88 2.88
C PHE A 100 -10.12 -3.12 1.41
N ASN A 101 -8.83 -3.07 1.06
CA ASN A 101 -8.35 -3.42 -0.28
C ASN A 101 -8.73 -4.86 -0.65
N GLY A 102 -8.58 -5.80 0.28
CA GLY A 102 -8.99 -7.18 0.11
C GLY A 102 -10.46 -7.31 -0.24
N THR A 103 -11.34 -6.66 0.54
CA THR A 103 -12.78 -6.62 0.27
C THR A 103 -13.08 -6.03 -1.11
N LEU A 104 -12.39 -4.97 -1.52
CA LEU A 104 -12.59 -4.37 -2.84
C LEU A 104 -12.08 -5.24 -3.99
N PHE A 105 -10.97 -5.96 -3.85
CA PHE A 105 -10.52 -6.90 -4.88
C PHE A 105 -11.52 -8.04 -5.06
N TYR A 106 -12.01 -8.54 -3.94
CA TYR A 106 -13.02 -9.58 -3.89
C TYR A 106 -14.35 -9.11 -4.52
N LEU A 107 -14.85 -7.92 -4.14
CA LEU A 107 -16.04 -7.30 -4.75
C LEU A 107 -15.83 -7.03 -6.24
N GLY A 108 -14.69 -6.48 -6.62
CA GLY A 108 -14.34 -6.19 -8.02
C GLY A 108 -14.33 -7.46 -8.86
N ASN A 109 -13.75 -8.54 -8.33
CA ASN A 109 -13.76 -9.84 -8.98
C ASN A 109 -15.18 -10.42 -9.14
N LEU A 110 -16.04 -10.26 -8.13
CA LEU A 110 -17.42 -10.78 -8.17
C LEU A 110 -18.36 -9.95 -9.07
N THR A 111 -18.18 -8.63 -9.11
CA THR A 111 -19.20 -7.70 -9.65
C THR A 111 -18.80 -7.01 -10.94
N LEU A 112 -17.50 -6.82 -11.20
CA LEU A 112 -17.05 -6.10 -12.39
C LEU A 112 -16.80 -7.06 -13.55
N LYS A 113 -17.38 -6.73 -14.71
CA LYS A 113 -17.02 -7.39 -15.97
C LYS A 113 -15.54 -7.16 -16.25
N GLY A 114 -14.79 -8.25 -16.45
CA GLY A 114 -13.34 -8.20 -16.63
C GLY A 114 -12.53 -8.17 -15.33
N GLY A 115 -13.18 -8.27 -14.15
CA GLY A 115 -12.51 -8.40 -12.85
C GLY A 115 -12.23 -9.86 -12.42
N SER A 116 -12.83 -10.83 -13.12
CA SER A 116 -12.66 -12.26 -12.87
C SER A 116 -11.90 -12.96 -13.99
N HIS A 117 -11.35 -14.13 -13.68
CA HIS A 117 -10.62 -15.00 -14.61
C HIS A 117 -9.50 -14.28 -15.36
N LEU A 118 -8.79 -13.39 -14.67
CA LEU A 118 -7.69 -12.63 -15.28
C LEU A 118 -6.59 -13.58 -15.75
N PRO A 119 -5.99 -13.36 -16.94
CA PRO A 119 -4.81 -14.08 -17.35
C PRO A 119 -3.67 -13.81 -16.36
N PHE A 120 -2.78 -14.77 -16.19
CA PHE A 120 -1.64 -14.59 -15.30
C PHE A 120 -0.77 -13.40 -15.75
N TRP A 121 -0.48 -13.32 -17.05
CA TRP A 121 0.36 -12.29 -17.66
C TRP A 121 -0.30 -11.68 -18.90
N ARG A 122 -0.17 -10.35 -19.06
CA ARG A 122 -0.61 -9.63 -20.26
C ARG A 122 0.26 -8.37 -20.47
N THR A 123 1.11 -8.39 -21.49
CA THR A 123 2.17 -7.37 -21.67
C THR A 123 1.62 -5.97 -21.95
N ASP A 124 0.63 -5.85 -22.81
CA ASP A 124 -0.03 -4.58 -23.12
C ASP A 124 -0.70 -3.97 -21.88
N GLY A 125 -1.35 -4.80 -21.05
CA GLY A 125 -1.89 -4.39 -19.75
C GLY A 125 -0.81 -3.83 -18.81
N VAL A 126 0.31 -4.53 -18.67
CA VAL A 126 1.46 -4.07 -17.86
C VAL A 126 1.99 -2.73 -18.37
N ILE A 127 2.18 -2.58 -19.68
CA ILE A 127 2.67 -1.33 -20.28
C ILE A 127 1.68 -0.19 -20.02
N ILE A 128 0.38 -0.41 -20.24
CA ILE A 128 -0.65 0.60 -19.98
C ILE A 128 -0.64 1.00 -18.51
N THR A 129 -0.54 0.05 -17.58
CA THR A 129 -0.45 0.35 -16.14
C THR A 129 0.75 1.23 -15.81
N ILE A 130 1.94 0.94 -16.37
CA ILE A 130 3.15 1.75 -16.17
C ILE A 130 2.97 3.17 -16.73
N LEU A 131 2.46 3.30 -17.95
CA LEU A 131 2.25 4.59 -18.60
C LEU A 131 1.20 5.44 -17.86
N LEU A 132 0.11 4.82 -17.41
CA LEU A 132 -0.91 5.52 -16.62
C LEU A 132 -0.36 5.96 -15.26
N HIS A 133 0.48 5.14 -14.63
CA HIS A 133 1.10 5.53 -13.37
C HIS A 133 2.03 6.72 -13.56
N THR A 134 3.06 6.56 -14.39
CA THR A 134 4.12 7.54 -14.61
C THR A 134 3.63 8.82 -15.29
N GLY A 135 2.58 8.74 -16.11
CA GLY A 135 1.99 9.90 -16.77
C GLY A 135 0.88 10.56 -15.96
N VAL A 136 -0.19 9.82 -15.69
CA VAL A 136 -1.45 10.39 -15.15
C VAL A 136 -1.44 10.42 -13.63
N VAL A 137 -1.10 9.30 -12.98
CA VAL A 137 -1.18 9.18 -11.52
C VAL A 137 -0.15 10.08 -10.85
N GLU A 138 1.11 10.08 -11.30
CA GLU A 138 2.15 10.93 -10.71
C GLU A 138 1.84 12.42 -10.90
N PHE A 139 1.32 12.82 -12.06
CA PHE A 139 0.88 14.20 -12.32
C PHE A 139 -0.24 14.61 -11.35
N LEU A 140 -1.31 13.81 -11.25
CA LEU A 140 -2.42 14.09 -10.35
C LEU A 140 -2.01 14.04 -8.88
N TYR A 141 -1.13 13.10 -8.51
CA TYR A 141 -0.55 12.99 -7.18
C TYR A 141 0.18 14.27 -6.79
N TYR A 142 1.05 14.79 -7.66
CA TYR A 142 1.77 16.03 -7.41
C TYR A 142 0.84 17.19 -7.08
N TRP A 143 -0.20 17.40 -7.88
CA TRP A 143 -1.15 18.50 -7.67
C TRP A 143 -2.03 18.30 -6.45
N LEU A 144 -2.49 17.07 -6.19
CA LEU A 144 -3.25 16.73 -5.00
C LEU A 144 -2.41 17.00 -3.74
N HIS A 145 -1.19 16.47 -3.70
CA HIS A 145 -0.27 16.65 -2.58
C HIS A 145 0.06 18.12 -2.36
N ARG A 146 0.35 18.87 -3.44
CA ARG A 146 0.55 20.32 -3.37
C ARG A 146 -0.67 21.06 -2.84
N ALA A 147 -1.88 20.66 -3.22
CA ALA A 147 -3.12 21.24 -2.69
C ALA A 147 -3.30 20.93 -1.20
N LEU A 148 -2.97 19.72 -0.75
CA LEU A 148 -3.00 19.32 0.66
C LEU A 148 -2.06 20.17 1.54
N HIS A 149 -1.00 20.74 0.96
CA HIS A 149 -0.13 21.70 1.64
C HIS A 149 -0.68 23.14 1.71
N HIS A 150 -1.82 23.42 1.09
CA HIS A 150 -2.50 24.70 1.28
C HIS A 150 -3.05 24.80 2.71
N HIS A 151 -2.84 25.92 3.40
CA HIS A 151 -3.08 26.10 4.84
C HIS A 151 -4.38 25.45 5.36
N PHE A 152 -5.50 25.65 4.66
CA PHE A 152 -6.80 25.08 5.03
C PHE A 152 -6.81 23.54 5.06
N LEU A 153 -6.27 22.90 4.01
CA LEU A 153 -6.22 21.45 3.88
C LEU A 153 -5.10 20.87 4.74
N TYR A 154 -3.97 21.57 4.85
CA TYR A 154 -2.85 21.14 5.67
C TYR A 154 -3.30 20.99 7.12
N SER A 155 -3.90 22.02 7.71
CA SER A 155 -4.25 21.99 9.13
C SER A 155 -5.30 20.93 9.49
N ARG A 156 -6.09 20.43 8.53
CA ARG A 156 -7.23 19.53 8.74
C ARG A 156 -6.97 18.09 8.31
N TYR A 157 -6.18 17.92 7.26
CA TYR A 157 -5.98 16.64 6.61
C TYR A 157 -4.51 16.23 6.64
N HIS A 158 -3.59 17.11 6.24
CA HIS A 158 -2.22 16.67 5.97
C HIS A 158 -1.22 16.88 7.14
N SER A 159 -1.52 17.74 8.10
CA SER A 159 -0.60 18.10 9.20
C SER A 159 -0.26 16.93 10.11
N HIS A 160 -1.21 16.00 10.31
CA HIS A 160 -1.03 14.83 11.17
C HIS A 160 0.05 13.90 10.61
N HIS A 161 0.09 13.70 9.29
CA HIS A 161 1.15 12.97 8.60
C HIS A 161 2.54 13.61 8.84
N HIS A 162 2.62 14.94 8.71
CA HIS A 162 3.87 15.70 8.95
C HIS A 162 4.28 15.83 10.42
N SER A 163 3.44 15.36 11.36
CA SER A 163 3.80 15.33 12.78
C SER A 163 4.82 14.23 13.11
N SER A 164 5.04 13.28 12.20
CA SER A 164 6.06 12.24 12.32
C SER A 164 7.37 12.70 11.70
N ILE A 165 8.26 13.24 12.54
CA ILE A 165 9.54 13.82 12.10
C ILE A 165 10.54 12.74 11.72
N VAL A 166 10.60 11.65 12.48
CA VAL A 166 11.44 10.49 12.17
C VAL A 166 10.56 9.48 11.45
N THR A 167 10.38 9.65 10.13
CA THR A 167 9.48 8.80 9.36
C THR A 167 9.87 7.34 9.50
N VAL A 168 8.88 6.46 9.67
CA VAL A 168 9.05 5.02 9.48
C VAL A 168 8.00 4.56 8.46
N PRO A 169 8.09 3.36 7.86
CA PRO A 169 7.22 2.97 6.76
C PRO A 169 5.71 3.12 7.05
N ILE A 170 5.29 2.99 8.32
CA ILE A 170 3.91 3.24 8.72
C ILE A 170 3.47 4.70 8.50
N THR A 171 4.38 5.67 8.63
CA THR A 171 4.11 7.10 8.43
C THR A 171 3.51 7.39 7.06
N SER A 172 3.88 6.59 6.05
CA SER A 172 3.36 6.70 4.67
C SER A 172 1.85 6.49 4.53
N VAL A 173 1.18 5.94 5.55
CA VAL A 173 -0.26 5.68 5.56
C VAL A 173 -0.99 6.39 6.71
N ILE A 174 -0.35 7.37 7.35
CA ILE A 174 -0.94 8.12 8.48
C ILE A 174 -1.67 9.34 7.95
N HIS A 175 -2.83 9.09 7.36
CA HIS A 175 -3.67 10.13 6.79
C HIS A 175 -5.09 10.08 7.37
N PRO A 176 -5.78 11.21 7.56
CA PRO A 176 -7.20 11.19 7.86
C PRO A 176 -8.01 10.51 6.76
N PHE A 177 -9.22 10.07 7.09
CA PHE A 177 -10.06 9.26 6.21
C PHE A 177 -10.26 9.86 4.80
N ALA A 178 -10.52 11.17 4.70
CA ALA A 178 -10.74 11.81 3.41
C ALA A 178 -9.50 11.78 2.51
N GLU A 179 -8.31 11.97 3.08
CA GLU A 179 -7.05 11.89 2.34
C GLU A 179 -6.75 10.45 1.90
N HIS A 180 -7.10 9.45 2.73
CA HIS A 180 -7.07 8.04 2.31
C HIS A 180 -7.96 7.77 1.10
N ILE A 181 -9.20 8.25 1.10
CA ILE A 181 -10.13 8.05 -0.04
C ILE A 181 -9.60 8.74 -1.29
N ALA A 182 -9.01 9.93 -1.17
CA ALA A 182 -8.41 10.65 -2.28
C ALA A 182 -7.24 9.85 -2.90
N TYR A 183 -6.28 9.40 -2.08
CA TYR A 183 -5.18 8.57 -2.58
C TYR A 183 -5.66 7.22 -3.11
N PHE A 184 -6.61 6.57 -2.44
CA PHE A 184 -7.18 5.31 -2.92
C PHE A 184 -7.79 5.46 -4.32
N THR A 185 -8.61 6.49 -4.52
CA THR A 185 -9.24 6.80 -5.82
C THR A 185 -8.19 7.07 -6.89
N LEU A 186 -7.17 7.85 -6.54
CA LEU A 186 -6.07 8.20 -7.43
C LEU A 186 -5.27 6.96 -7.87
N PHE A 187 -4.86 6.12 -6.93
CA PHE A 187 -4.09 4.90 -7.24
C PHE A 187 -4.94 3.79 -7.86
N ALA A 188 -6.27 3.84 -7.73
CA ALA A 188 -7.18 2.91 -8.42
C ALA A 188 -7.25 3.14 -9.94
N ILE A 189 -6.84 4.31 -10.45
CA ILE A 189 -6.98 4.67 -11.88
C ILE A 189 -6.39 3.60 -12.82
N PRO A 190 -5.13 3.13 -12.67
CA PRO A 190 -4.58 2.13 -13.58
C PRO A 190 -5.26 0.77 -13.47
N LEU A 191 -5.65 0.36 -12.25
CA LEU A 191 -6.35 -0.90 -12.00
C LEU A 191 -7.75 -0.88 -12.65
N MET A 192 -8.52 0.19 -12.43
CA MET A 192 -9.85 0.33 -13.00
C MET A 192 -9.80 0.46 -14.52
N THR A 193 -8.80 1.15 -15.07
CA THR A 193 -8.63 1.21 -16.52
C THR A 193 -8.34 -0.18 -17.07
N ALA A 194 -7.48 -0.95 -16.42
CA ALA A 194 -7.19 -2.33 -16.82
C ALA A 194 -8.44 -3.23 -16.76
N VAL A 195 -9.30 -3.11 -15.74
CA VAL A 195 -10.59 -3.84 -15.72
C VAL A 195 -11.49 -3.40 -16.88
N LEU A 196 -11.73 -2.09 -17.00
CA LEU A 196 -12.72 -1.53 -17.94
C LEU A 196 -12.34 -1.73 -19.41
N THR A 197 -11.04 -1.84 -19.71
CA THR A 197 -10.55 -2.07 -21.07
C THR A 197 -10.27 -3.55 -21.37
N GLY A 198 -10.61 -4.47 -20.44
CA GLY A 198 -10.35 -5.92 -20.61
C GLY A 198 -8.87 -6.25 -20.62
N THR A 199 -8.09 -5.42 -19.93
CA THR A 199 -6.66 -5.28 -20.09
C THR A 199 -5.86 -5.79 -18.87
N GLY A 200 -6.54 -6.15 -17.79
CA GLY A 200 -5.95 -6.66 -16.55
C GLY A 200 -5.25 -8.01 -16.68
N SER A 201 -4.29 -8.23 -15.78
CA SER A 201 -3.66 -9.53 -15.55
C SER A 201 -3.32 -9.64 -14.06
N VAL A 202 -3.14 -10.87 -13.57
CA VAL A 202 -2.76 -11.10 -12.16
C VAL A 202 -1.46 -10.36 -11.83
N VAL A 203 -0.45 -10.50 -12.69
CA VAL A 203 0.86 -9.87 -12.50
C VAL A 203 0.80 -8.34 -12.61
N SER A 204 -0.03 -7.75 -13.50
CA SER A 204 -0.13 -6.29 -13.58
C SER A 204 -0.75 -5.70 -12.31
N PHE A 205 -1.78 -6.35 -11.74
CA PHE A 205 -2.41 -5.90 -10.50
C PHE A 205 -1.48 -6.06 -9.31
N ALA A 206 -0.97 -7.28 -9.09
CA ALA A 206 -0.10 -7.57 -7.96
C ALA A 206 1.20 -6.74 -8.04
N GLY A 207 1.82 -6.67 -9.22
CA GLY A 207 3.04 -5.90 -9.44
C GLY A 207 2.85 -4.40 -9.19
N TYR A 208 1.75 -3.82 -9.67
CA TYR A 208 1.48 -2.40 -9.47
C TYR A 208 1.25 -2.02 -8.01
N ILE A 209 0.46 -2.81 -7.29
CA ILE A 209 0.19 -2.57 -5.87
C ILE A 209 1.45 -2.82 -5.03
N SER A 210 2.21 -3.89 -5.33
CA SER A 210 3.50 -4.13 -4.68
C SER A 210 4.51 -3.02 -4.94
N TYR A 211 4.53 -2.46 -6.15
CA TYR A 211 5.34 -1.28 -6.47
C TYR A 211 4.95 -0.08 -5.61
N ILE A 212 3.66 0.25 -5.51
CA ILE A 212 3.19 1.36 -4.63
C ILE A 212 3.61 1.13 -3.18
N ASP A 213 3.34 -0.06 -2.63
CA ASP A 213 3.72 -0.40 -1.26
C ASP A 213 5.24 -0.26 -1.05
N PHE A 214 6.04 -0.70 -2.02
CA PHE A 214 7.50 -0.61 -1.98
C PHE A 214 7.98 0.84 -2.00
N MET A 215 7.46 1.66 -2.92
CA MET A 215 7.86 3.06 -3.04
C MET A 215 7.47 3.86 -1.80
N ASN A 216 6.27 3.65 -1.25
CA ASN A 216 5.83 4.29 -0.02
C ASN A 216 6.70 3.90 1.19
N ASN A 217 6.99 2.61 1.34
CA ASN A 217 7.82 2.12 2.42
C ASN A 217 9.27 2.60 2.32
N MET A 218 9.83 2.59 1.11
CA MET A 218 11.18 3.10 0.85
C MET A 218 11.26 4.59 1.18
N GLY A 219 10.30 5.40 0.72
CA GLY A 219 10.30 6.84 0.93
C GLY A 219 10.24 7.27 2.40
N HIS A 220 9.69 6.42 3.26
CA HIS A 220 9.48 6.72 4.68
C HIS A 220 10.38 5.87 5.60
N CYS A 221 11.44 5.25 5.09
CA CYS A 221 12.24 4.32 5.90
C CYS A 221 13.28 4.99 6.83
N ASN A 222 13.53 6.30 6.66
CA ASN A 222 14.54 7.09 7.40
C ASN A 222 15.99 6.57 7.30
N PHE A 223 16.32 5.84 6.23
CA PHE A 223 17.71 5.52 5.90
C PHE A 223 18.00 5.68 4.41
N GLU A 224 19.23 6.04 4.08
CA GLU A 224 19.67 6.18 2.69
C GLU A 224 19.78 4.78 2.05
N LEU A 225 18.83 4.42 1.18
CA LEU A 225 18.89 3.18 0.40
C LEU A 225 19.76 3.33 -0.86
N VAL A 226 19.77 4.53 -1.45
CA VAL A 226 20.54 4.87 -2.65
C VAL A 226 21.69 5.79 -2.25
N PRO A 227 22.96 5.39 -2.46
CA PRO A 227 24.11 6.21 -2.09
C PRO A 227 24.16 7.52 -2.88
N LYS A 228 24.52 8.63 -2.22
CA LYS A 228 24.70 9.96 -2.85
C LYS A 228 25.59 9.95 -4.10
N ARG A 229 26.59 9.06 -4.15
CA ARG A 229 27.50 8.89 -5.29
C ARG A 229 26.75 8.58 -6.60
N MET A 230 25.63 7.85 -6.53
CA MET A 230 24.82 7.53 -7.70
C MET A 230 24.25 8.80 -8.36
N PHE A 231 23.79 9.76 -7.55
CA PHE A 231 23.29 11.05 -8.04
C PHE A 231 24.40 11.95 -8.58
N SER A 232 25.64 11.78 -8.12
CA SER A 232 26.80 12.48 -8.70
C SER A 232 27.21 11.89 -10.06
N ILE A 233 27.14 10.56 -10.22
CA ILE A 233 27.48 9.87 -11.47
C ILE A 233 26.41 10.11 -12.55
N PHE A 234 25.13 10.05 -12.17
CA PHE A 234 24.01 10.26 -13.08
C PHE A 234 23.00 11.24 -12.47
N PRO A 235 23.23 12.57 -12.61
CA PRO A 235 22.34 13.59 -12.04
C PRO A 235 20.86 13.49 -12.44
N PRO A 236 20.48 13.04 -13.65
CA PRO A 236 19.07 12.84 -14.00
C PRO A 236 18.33 11.82 -13.13
N LEU A 237 19.06 10.92 -12.43
CA LEU A 237 18.47 9.89 -11.57
C LEU A 237 17.48 10.46 -10.53
N LYS A 238 17.75 11.67 -10.02
CA LYS A 238 16.89 12.34 -9.03
C LYS A 238 15.49 12.67 -9.54
N TYR A 239 15.28 12.68 -10.85
CA TYR A 239 13.98 12.90 -11.49
C TYR A 239 13.30 11.61 -11.94
N LEU A 240 14.05 10.50 -11.95
CA LEU A 240 13.58 9.20 -12.45
C LEU A 240 13.29 8.20 -11.32
N MET A 241 13.87 8.43 -10.14
CA MET A 241 13.73 7.54 -9.00
C MET A 241 13.40 8.35 -7.76
N TYR A 242 12.27 8.02 -7.16
CA TYR A 242 11.94 8.49 -5.83
C TYR A 242 12.82 7.79 -4.79
N THR A 243 13.40 8.59 -3.89
CA THR A 243 14.29 8.11 -2.83
C THR A 243 13.97 8.80 -1.51
N PRO A 244 14.29 8.16 -0.36
CA PRO A 244 14.04 8.75 0.96
C PRO A 244 14.95 9.94 1.31
N SER A 245 15.94 10.24 0.46
CA SER A 245 17.00 11.24 0.65
C SER A 245 16.58 12.68 0.38
#